data_AF-A0A8C9NXC0-F1
#
_entry.id   AF-A0A8C9NXC0-F1
#
_cell.length_a   1.000
_cell.length_b   1.000
_cell.length_c   1.000
_cell.angle_alpha   90.00
_cell.angle_beta   90.00
_cell.angle_gamma   90.00
#
_symmetry.space_group_name_H-M   'P 1'
#
loop_
_entity.id
_entity.type
_entity.pdbx_description
1 polymer ?
#
loop_
_entity_poly.entity_id
_entity_poly.type
_entity_poly.pdbx_seq_one_letter_code
_entity_poly.pdbx_strand_id
1 'polypeptide(L)'
;IEQTRAAARLRRILGHLGGSSVRAVVSFGVRYSLDNNVLSLEQRKFYEENGFLVIKNLVSDADIQRFRVAFEKICSEESKPAGLIIIRDVSSVESEDIPSEKTIARIQDYQEDKELFRYCTLPEVLKCVECFTGPNIMAMHTMLINKPPDTGKGQEDFLAPLHQDLHFFPFRPSNCIVCAWTAMEHIDRNSGCLAVLPGTHKLPLKPHEYPQWEVGLADCHYIDVKDTSQEQGEKKAVGIEDKLYGSDSGLDLKDIWMFRARLVKGERITL
;
A
#
# COMPACT_ATOMS: atom_id res chain seq x y z
N ILE A 1 42.51 -37.32 -21.59
CA ILE A 1 42.79 -37.50 -20.15
C ILE A 1 42.91 -36.12 -19.54
N GLU A 2 41.82 -35.53 -19.02
CA GLU A 2 41.91 -34.21 -18.35
C GLU A 2 40.71 -33.89 -17.42
N GLN A 3 40.40 -34.77 -16.46
CA GLN A 3 39.55 -34.35 -15.34
C GLN A 3 40.37 -33.45 -14.42
N THR A 4 40.15 -32.14 -14.51
CA THR A 4 41.07 -31.12 -14.01
C THR A 4 41.12 -31.03 -12.48
N ARG A 5 42.27 -30.52 -11.98
CA ARG A 5 42.68 -30.50 -10.56
C ARG A 5 41.69 -29.84 -9.58
N ALA A 6 40.69 -29.09 -10.05
CA ALA A 6 39.66 -28.45 -9.23
C ALA A 6 38.87 -29.46 -8.39
N ALA A 7 38.43 -30.58 -8.99
CA ALA A 7 37.62 -31.60 -8.31
C ALA A 7 38.39 -32.41 -7.24
N ALA A 8 39.73 -32.29 -7.20
CA ALA A 8 40.56 -32.83 -6.12
C ALA A 8 40.74 -31.81 -4.98
N ARG A 9 40.93 -30.52 -5.29
CA ARG A 9 41.01 -29.45 -4.28
C ARG A 9 39.72 -29.30 -3.48
N LEU A 10 38.56 -29.34 -4.14
CA LEU A 10 37.24 -29.23 -3.50
C LEU A 10 37.01 -30.33 -2.45
N ARG A 11 37.34 -31.60 -2.78
CA ARG A 11 37.28 -32.72 -1.84
C ARG A 11 38.26 -32.58 -0.67
N ARG A 12 39.45 -32.00 -0.87
CA ARG A 12 40.42 -31.77 0.21
C ARG A 12 39.94 -30.68 1.19
N ILE A 13 39.23 -29.66 0.73
CA ILE A 13 38.62 -28.63 1.61
C ILE A 13 37.48 -29.24 2.44
N LEU A 14 36.54 -29.94 1.78
CA LEU A 14 35.40 -30.58 2.46
C LEU A 14 35.84 -31.61 3.51
N GLY A 15 36.93 -32.34 3.27
CA GLY A 15 37.49 -33.31 4.22
C GLY A 15 38.08 -32.72 5.51
N HIS A 16 38.25 -31.40 5.64
CA HIS A 16 38.72 -30.75 6.87
C HIS A 16 37.59 -30.13 7.72
N LEU A 17 36.34 -30.13 7.23
CA LEU A 17 35.17 -29.60 7.94
C LEU A 17 34.39 -30.74 8.65
N GLY A 18 35.11 -31.53 9.45
CA GLY A 18 34.49 -32.53 10.32
C GLY A 18 33.94 -31.89 11.59
N GLY A 19 32.68 -32.19 11.94
CA GLY A 19 32.21 -32.01 13.32
C GLY A 19 31.44 -30.73 13.66
N SER A 20 30.68 -30.13 12.74
CA SER A 20 29.54 -29.25 13.11
C SER A 20 28.52 -29.16 11.97
N SER A 21 27.23 -29.24 12.30
CA SER A 21 26.15 -29.07 11.31
C SER A 21 25.92 -27.59 11.03
N VAL A 22 26.84 -26.98 10.29
CA VAL A 22 26.61 -25.66 9.69
C VAL A 22 25.56 -25.85 8.61
N ARG A 23 24.29 -25.62 9.00
CA ARG A 23 23.15 -25.65 8.09
C ARG A 23 23.36 -24.54 7.06
N ALA A 24 23.82 -24.90 5.87
CA ALA A 24 24.07 -23.94 4.80
C ALA A 24 22.74 -23.27 4.42
N VAL A 25 22.53 -22.06 4.94
CA VAL A 25 21.39 -21.23 4.56
C VAL A 25 21.60 -20.83 3.10
N VAL A 26 20.91 -21.54 2.21
CA VAL A 26 20.82 -21.16 0.80
C VAL A 26 20.02 -19.88 0.76
N SER A 27 20.74 -18.76 0.77
CA SER A 27 20.20 -17.41 0.55
C SER A 27 19.66 -17.33 -0.88
N PHE A 28 18.45 -17.85 -1.09
CA PHE A 28 17.64 -17.51 -2.25
C PHE A 28 17.49 -15.99 -2.26
N GLY A 29 18.07 -15.33 -3.27
CA GLY A 29 18.22 -13.87 -3.33
C GLY A 29 16.91 -13.13 -3.59
N VAL A 30 15.98 -13.20 -2.62
CA VAL A 30 14.78 -12.37 -2.58
C VAL A 30 15.14 -10.97 -2.08
N ARG A 31 14.62 -9.96 -2.77
CA ARG A 31 14.88 -8.53 -2.56
C ARG A 31 13.64 -7.79 -2.07
N TYR A 32 12.47 -8.38 -2.31
CA TYR A 32 11.16 -7.84 -1.92
C TYR A 32 10.50 -8.62 -0.77
N SER A 33 11.24 -9.43 0.00
CA SER A 33 10.74 -9.96 1.31
C SER A 33 11.87 -10.36 2.26
N LEU A 34 11.78 -9.89 3.50
CA LEU A 34 12.72 -10.16 4.59
C LEU A 34 12.64 -11.63 5.06
N ASP A 35 13.70 -12.13 5.70
CA ASP A 35 13.71 -13.51 6.20
C ASP A 35 12.86 -13.66 7.47
N ASN A 36 11.86 -14.53 7.41
CA ASN A 36 10.81 -14.65 8.43
C ASN A 36 10.18 -16.06 8.43
N ASN A 37 9.40 -16.36 9.46
CA ASN A 37 8.67 -17.62 9.65
C ASN A 37 7.14 -17.51 9.42
N VAL A 38 6.68 -16.40 8.82
CA VAL A 38 5.26 -16.10 8.56
C VAL A 38 4.87 -16.53 7.15
N LEU A 39 5.67 -16.16 6.15
CA LEU A 39 5.45 -16.50 4.75
C LEU A 39 6.29 -17.72 4.36
N SER A 40 5.68 -18.67 3.65
CA SER A 40 6.39 -19.83 3.12
C SER A 40 7.43 -19.42 2.07
N LEU A 41 8.45 -20.25 1.85
CA LEU A 41 9.44 -20.03 0.79
C LEU A 41 8.78 -19.98 -0.61
N GLU A 42 7.67 -20.67 -0.80
CA GLU A 42 6.88 -20.62 -2.03
C GLU A 42 6.14 -19.28 -2.18
N GLN A 43 5.51 -18.78 -1.11
CA GLN A 43 4.86 -17.46 -1.11
C GLN A 43 5.88 -16.32 -1.34
N ARG A 44 7.08 -16.41 -0.75
CA ARG A 44 8.16 -15.43 -0.94
C ARG A 44 8.75 -15.47 -2.34
N LYS A 45 8.89 -16.65 -2.94
CA LYS A 45 9.24 -16.80 -4.37
C LYS A 45 8.16 -16.25 -5.28
N PHE A 46 6.89 -16.57 -5.01
CA PHE A 46 5.76 -16.02 -5.77
C PHE A 46 5.74 -14.49 -5.71
N TYR A 47 6.00 -13.88 -4.56
CA TYR A 47 6.10 -12.42 -4.43
C TYR A 47 7.31 -11.85 -5.17
N GLU A 48 8.52 -12.42 -5.02
CA GLU A 48 9.71 -12.02 -5.79
C GLU A 48 9.53 -12.20 -7.31
N GLU A 49 8.69 -13.14 -7.75
CA GLU A 49 8.36 -13.34 -9.16
C GLU A 49 7.31 -12.33 -9.66
N ASN A 50 6.21 -12.16 -8.92
CA ASN A 50 4.98 -11.52 -9.40
C ASN A 50 4.71 -10.11 -8.82
N GLY A 51 5.16 -9.81 -7.60
CA GLY A 51 4.98 -8.50 -6.94
C GLY A 51 3.69 -8.34 -6.14
N PHE A 52 2.92 -9.41 -5.98
CA PHE A 52 1.71 -9.44 -5.16
C PHE A 52 1.60 -10.81 -4.48
N LEU A 53 0.80 -10.88 -3.41
CA LEU A 53 0.50 -12.13 -2.70
C LEU A 53 -0.91 -12.04 -2.11
N VAL A 54 -1.68 -13.12 -2.19
CA VAL A 54 -3.03 -13.20 -1.62
C VAL A 54 -3.02 -14.11 -0.41
N ILE A 55 -3.28 -13.56 0.78
CA ILE A 55 -3.52 -14.33 2.00
C ILE A 55 -5.03 -14.44 2.20
N LYS A 56 -5.56 -15.66 2.11
CA LYS A 56 -7.00 -15.92 2.28
C LYS A 56 -7.38 -15.84 3.75
N ASN A 57 -8.54 -15.24 4.03
CA ASN A 57 -9.16 -15.18 5.36
C ASN A 57 -8.24 -14.57 6.44
N LEU A 58 -7.47 -13.53 6.07
CA LEU A 58 -6.50 -12.88 6.97
C LEU A 58 -7.16 -12.00 8.04
N VAL A 59 -8.25 -11.32 7.69
CA VAL A 59 -9.04 -10.46 8.58
C VAL A 59 -10.34 -11.16 8.91
N SER A 60 -10.83 -11.02 10.16
CA SER A 60 -12.05 -11.68 10.61
C SER A 60 -13.31 -11.00 10.06
N ASP A 61 -14.37 -11.78 9.78
CA ASP A 61 -15.67 -11.25 9.36
C ASP A 61 -16.24 -10.24 10.39
N ALA A 62 -15.89 -10.41 11.67
CA ALA A 62 -16.28 -9.50 12.75
C ALA A 62 -15.55 -8.14 12.69
N ASP A 63 -14.27 -8.11 12.29
CA ASP A 63 -13.56 -6.86 12.03
C ASP A 63 -14.01 -6.22 10.72
N ILE A 64 -14.25 -7.00 9.66
CA ILE A 64 -14.85 -6.50 8.40
C ILE A 64 -16.19 -5.82 8.69
N GLN A 65 -17.10 -6.45 9.43
CA GLN A 65 -18.39 -5.85 9.76
C GLN A 65 -18.25 -4.58 10.61
N ARG A 66 -17.25 -4.50 11.49
CA ARG A 66 -16.98 -3.26 12.24
C ARG A 66 -16.45 -2.14 11.35
N PHE A 67 -15.61 -2.44 10.36
CA PHE A 67 -15.19 -1.45 9.35
C PHE A 67 -16.36 -1.00 8.48
N ARG A 68 -17.31 -1.89 8.13
CA ARG A 68 -18.56 -1.52 7.43
C ARG A 68 -19.41 -0.56 8.27
N VAL A 69 -19.68 -0.88 9.54
CA VAL A 69 -20.44 0.01 10.45
C VAL A 69 -19.75 1.35 10.70
N ALA A 70 -18.42 1.40 10.69
CA ALA A 70 -17.67 2.66 10.78
C ALA A 70 -17.84 3.52 9.51
N PHE A 71 -17.78 2.90 8.33
CA PHE A 71 -18.05 3.57 7.05
C PHE A 71 -19.50 4.05 6.95
N GLU A 72 -20.48 3.22 7.29
CA GLU A 72 -21.91 3.56 7.33
C GLU A 72 -22.19 4.81 8.19
N LYS A 73 -21.44 5.00 9.30
CA LYS A 73 -21.52 6.20 10.16
C LYS A 73 -20.89 7.44 9.57
N ILE A 74 -19.85 7.30 8.74
CA ILE A 74 -19.30 8.41 7.96
C ILE A 74 -20.29 8.81 6.86
N CYS A 75 -20.94 7.83 6.23
CA CYS A 75 -21.97 8.08 5.23
C CYS A 75 -23.21 8.78 5.82
N SER A 76 -23.73 8.33 6.96
CA SER A 76 -24.87 8.97 7.66
C SER A 76 -24.52 10.29 8.36
N GLU A 77 -23.26 10.75 8.25
CA GLU A 77 -22.73 11.95 8.89
C GLU A 77 -22.72 11.93 10.43
N GLU A 78 -22.98 10.77 11.06
CA GLU A 78 -22.81 10.50 12.50
C GLU A 78 -21.33 10.56 12.95
N SER A 79 -20.40 10.20 12.06
CA SER A 79 -18.95 10.31 12.29
C SER A 79 -18.32 11.27 11.29
N LYS A 80 -17.53 12.23 11.79
CA LYS A 80 -16.73 13.17 10.98
C LYS A 80 -15.30 13.25 11.52
N PRO A 81 -14.45 12.24 11.23
CA PRO A 81 -13.05 12.21 11.67
C PRO A 81 -12.25 13.41 11.14
N ALA A 82 -11.32 13.92 11.95
CA ALA A 82 -10.48 15.04 11.55
C ALA A 82 -9.53 14.66 10.41
N GLY A 83 -9.40 15.53 9.40
CA GLY A 83 -8.55 15.29 8.23
C GLY A 83 -9.11 14.31 7.19
N LEU A 84 -10.28 13.71 7.41
CA LEU A 84 -10.88 12.75 6.48
C LEU A 84 -11.24 13.42 5.14
N ILE A 85 -10.71 12.89 4.04
CA ILE A 85 -11.04 13.32 2.68
C ILE A 85 -12.17 12.41 2.14
N ILE A 86 -13.30 12.99 1.74
CA ILE A 86 -14.45 12.27 1.18
C ILE A 86 -14.58 12.58 -0.31
N ILE A 87 -14.46 11.55 -1.15
CA ILE A 87 -14.60 11.63 -2.61
C ILE A 87 -15.97 11.06 -2.99
N ARG A 88 -16.82 11.89 -3.59
CA ARG A 88 -18.18 11.52 -4.01
C ARG A 88 -18.29 11.31 -5.52
N ASP A 89 -19.18 10.41 -5.94
CA ASP A 89 -19.54 10.22 -7.35
C ASP A 89 -20.53 11.31 -7.80
N VAL A 90 -20.04 12.22 -8.66
CA VAL A 90 -20.81 13.34 -9.21
C VAL A 90 -21.89 12.93 -10.22
N SER A 91 -21.93 11.67 -10.67
CA SER A 91 -23.04 11.16 -11.49
C SER A 91 -24.33 10.94 -10.69
N SER A 92 -24.25 10.92 -9.35
CA SER A 92 -25.39 10.67 -8.44
C SER A 92 -26.05 11.94 -7.89
N VAL A 93 -25.93 13.08 -8.57
CA VAL A 93 -26.39 14.40 -8.07
C VAL A 93 -27.80 14.78 -8.55
N GLU A 94 -28.43 14.01 -9.43
CA GLU A 94 -29.74 14.35 -10.04
C GLU A 94 -30.99 14.06 -9.16
N SER A 95 -30.86 13.57 -7.93
CA SER A 95 -31.98 13.54 -6.97
C SER A 95 -31.58 13.61 -5.50
N GLU A 96 -32.38 14.34 -4.70
CA GLU A 96 -32.12 14.63 -3.28
C GLU A 96 -32.38 13.41 -2.35
N ASP A 97 -32.97 12.33 -2.87
CA ASP A 97 -33.38 11.12 -2.12
C ASP A 97 -32.33 9.97 -2.13
N ILE A 98 -31.14 10.16 -2.72
CA ILE A 98 -30.14 9.08 -2.82
C ILE A 98 -29.43 8.85 -1.48
N PRO A 99 -29.42 7.62 -0.91
CA PRO A 99 -28.68 7.30 0.30
C PRO A 99 -27.20 7.65 0.15
N SER A 100 -26.67 8.41 1.12
CA SER A 100 -25.32 9.00 1.09
C SER A 100 -24.19 7.98 0.87
N GLU A 101 -24.36 6.75 1.37
CA GLU A 101 -23.46 5.61 1.11
C GLU A 101 -23.23 5.37 -0.38
N LYS A 102 -24.28 5.48 -1.21
CA LYS A 102 -24.18 5.32 -2.68
C LYS A 102 -23.50 6.49 -3.37
N THR A 103 -23.37 7.63 -2.70
CA THR A 103 -22.69 8.82 -3.24
C THR A 103 -21.20 8.84 -2.91
N ILE A 104 -20.74 8.15 -1.85
CA ILE A 104 -19.33 8.19 -1.41
C ILE A 104 -18.58 7.04 -2.07
N ALA A 105 -17.79 7.36 -3.09
CA ALA A 105 -17.02 6.38 -3.87
C ALA A 105 -15.68 5.99 -3.20
N ARG A 106 -15.10 6.91 -2.42
CA ARG A 106 -13.88 6.66 -1.64
C ARG A 106 -13.82 7.60 -0.42
N ILE A 107 -13.27 7.11 0.68
CA ILE A 107 -12.70 7.97 1.72
C ILE A 107 -11.19 7.74 1.82
N GLN A 108 -10.45 8.80 2.11
CA GLN A 108 -9.01 8.78 2.34
C GLN A 108 -8.65 9.48 3.65
N ASP A 109 -7.48 9.15 4.18
CA ASP A 109 -6.90 9.74 5.40
C ASP A 109 -7.79 9.57 6.64
N TYR A 110 -8.29 8.34 6.84
CA TYR A 110 -9.11 7.92 7.98
C TYR A 110 -8.34 7.66 9.28
N GLN A 111 -7.06 8.03 9.39
CA GLN A 111 -6.23 7.67 10.55
C GLN A 111 -6.73 8.19 11.91
N GLU A 112 -7.61 9.19 11.94
CA GLU A 112 -8.25 9.68 13.17
C GLU A 112 -9.61 8.99 13.47
N ASP A 113 -10.12 8.12 12.59
CA ASP A 113 -11.23 7.22 12.91
C ASP A 113 -10.71 5.96 13.62
N LYS A 114 -11.14 5.76 14.86
CA LYS A 114 -10.65 4.68 15.72
C LYS A 114 -11.04 3.28 15.24
N GLU A 115 -12.18 3.15 14.55
CA GLU A 115 -12.67 1.85 14.10
C GLU A 115 -12.07 1.49 12.74
N LEU A 116 -11.88 2.44 11.82
CA LEU A 116 -11.20 2.19 10.54
C LEU A 116 -9.68 2.08 10.71
N PHE A 117 -9.02 2.99 11.45
CA PHE A 117 -7.57 2.94 11.67
C PHE A 117 -7.13 1.67 12.41
N ARG A 118 -8.05 0.99 13.11
CA ARG A 118 -7.79 -0.34 13.68
C ARG A 118 -7.26 -1.33 12.66
N TYR A 119 -7.65 -1.24 11.38
CA TYR A 119 -7.11 -2.05 10.29
C TYR A 119 -5.57 -1.98 10.20
N CYS A 120 -5.02 -0.77 10.30
CA CYS A 120 -3.58 -0.49 10.29
C CYS A 120 -2.85 -1.05 11.53
N THR A 121 -3.58 -1.43 12.58
CA THR A 121 -3.05 -1.98 13.83
C THR A 121 -3.37 -3.46 14.06
N LEU A 122 -4.10 -4.12 13.14
CA LEU A 122 -4.46 -5.53 13.29
C LEU A 122 -3.20 -6.41 13.35
N PRO A 123 -3.02 -7.26 14.39
CA PRO A 123 -1.85 -8.13 14.51
C PRO A 123 -1.64 -9.04 13.29
N GLU A 124 -2.72 -9.50 12.67
CA GLU A 124 -2.74 -10.36 11.48
C GLU A 124 -2.16 -9.62 10.27
N VAL A 125 -2.59 -8.37 10.06
CA VAL A 125 -2.11 -7.50 8.97
C VAL A 125 -0.66 -7.10 9.23
N LEU A 126 -0.33 -6.60 10.42
CA LEU A 126 1.03 -6.18 10.79
C LEU A 126 2.05 -7.32 10.67
N LYS A 127 1.68 -8.54 11.06
CA LYS A 127 2.53 -9.74 10.93
C LYS A 127 2.85 -10.08 9.47
N CYS A 128 1.94 -9.79 8.54
CA CYS A 128 2.23 -9.88 7.11
C CYS A 128 3.05 -8.68 6.60
N VAL A 129 2.72 -7.45 6.99
CA VAL A 129 3.42 -6.22 6.57
C VAL A 129 4.90 -6.21 7.00
N GLU A 130 5.21 -6.71 8.20
CA GLU A 130 6.56 -6.88 8.74
C GLU A 130 7.48 -7.73 7.85
N CYS A 131 6.91 -8.62 7.03
CA CYS A 131 7.68 -9.46 6.09
C CYS A 131 8.30 -8.66 4.92
N PHE A 132 7.89 -7.40 4.75
CA PHE A 132 8.30 -6.51 3.66
C PHE A 132 8.98 -5.24 4.20
N THR A 133 8.37 -4.61 5.21
CA THR A 133 8.81 -3.36 5.85
C THR A 133 9.94 -3.57 6.88
N GLY A 134 9.83 -4.61 7.70
CA GLY A 134 10.64 -4.79 8.91
C GLY A 134 9.82 -4.59 10.21
N PRO A 135 10.49 -4.55 11.37
CA PRO A 135 9.82 -4.49 12.68
C PRO A 135 9.26 -3.11 13.03
N ASN A 136 9.75 -2.06 12.36
CA ASN A 136 9.29 -0.69 12.47
C ASN A 136 8.35 -0.42 11.29
N ILE A 137 7.13 0.02 11.58
CA ILE A 137 6.05 0.11 10.59
C ILE A 137 5.26 1.38 10.84
N MET A 138 5.27 2.29 9.86
CA MET A 138 4.35 3.42 9.80
C MET A 138 3.19 3.14 8.82
N ALA A 139 1.97 3.48 9.22
CA ALA A 139 0.81 3.57 8.33
C ALA A 139 0.54 5.05 8.04
N MET A 140 0.66 5.49 6.78
CA MET A 140 0.75 6.94 6.47
C MET A 140 -0.15 7.42 5.33
N HIS A 141 -0.93 6.52 4.73
CA HIS A 141 -2.10 6.85 3.92
C HIS A 141 -3.07 5.69 4.06
N THR A 142 -4.34 6.02 4.03
CA THR A 142 -5.43 5.11 4.36
C THR A 142 -6.55 5.33 3.37
N MET A 143 -7.12 4.26 2.83
CA MET A 143 -8.20 4.33 1.84
C MET A 143 -9.24 3.25 2.11
N LEU A 144 -10.52 3.64 2.02
CA LEU A 144 -11.63 2.71 1.86
C LEU A 144 -12.31 3.07 0.54
N ILE A 145 -12.44 2.08 -0.34
CA ILE A 145 -12.93 2.24 -1.71
C ILE A 145 -14.29 1.55 -1.80
N ASN A 146 -15.35 2.33 -1.95
CA ASN A 146 -16.71 1.88 -2.13
C ASN A 146 -17.09 2.06 -3.60
N LYS A 147 -16.66 1.11 -4.45
CA LYS A 147 -16.73 1.30 -5.90
C LYS A 147 -18.20 1.37 -6.37
N PRO A 148 -18.64 2.45 -7.03
CA PRO A 148 -19.99 2.53 -7.57
C PRO A 148 -20.21 1.48 -8.68
N PRO A 149 -21.47 1.06 -8.93
CA PRO A 149 -21.79 0.19 -10.05
C PRO A 149 -21.57 0.92 -11.38
N ASP A 150 -20.95 0.23 -12.35
CA ASP A 150 -20.78 0.75 -13.70
C ASP A 150 -22.16 0.85 -14.39
N THR A 151 -22.56 2.08 -14.70
CA THR A 151 -23.84 2.40 -15.37
C THR A 151 -23.70 2.61 -16.88
N GLY A 152 -22.49 2.44 -17.44
CA GLY A 152 -22.21 2.60 -18.86
C GLY A 152 -22.27 4.04 -19.38
N LYS A 153 -22.37 5.03 -18.49
CA LYS A 153 -22.37 6.46 -18.83
C LYS A 153 -21.21 7.20 -18.15
N GLY A 154 -20.27 7.70 -18.93
CA GLY A 154 -19.28 8.70 -18.50
C GLY A 154 -18.21 8.26 -17.48
N GLN A 155 -18.26 7.03 -16.94
CA GLN A 155 -17.33 6.57 -15.89
C GLN A 155 -15.92 6.19 -16.38
N GLU A 156 -15.37 6.89 -17.38
CA GLU A 156 -13.93 6.85 -17.67
C GLU A 156 -13.11 7.31 -16.44
N ASP A 157 -13.67 8.18 -15.59
CA ASP A 157 -13.07 8.67 -14.35
C ASP A 157 -13.05 7.66 -13.18
N PHE A 158 -13.88 6.60 -13.22
CA PHE A 158 -14.04 5.61 -12.12
C PHE A 158 -13.45 4.23 -12.44
N LEU A 159 -13.15 3.96 -13.71
CA LEU A 159 -12.18 2.94 -14.11
C LEU A 159 -10.79 3.39 -13.63
N ALA A 160 -10.38 2.96 -12.43
CA ALA A 160 -9.04 3.22 -11.93
C ALA A 160 -8.00 2.70 -12.96
N PRO A 161 -7.28 3.58 -13.68
CA PRO A 161 -6.42 3.17 -14.79
C PRO A 161 -5.22 2.38 -14.27
N LEU A 162 -4.55 1.63 -15.14
CA LEU A 162 -3.33 0.93 -14.79
C LEU A 162 -2.24 1.93 -14.39
N HIS A 163 -1.85 1.90 -13.11
CA HIS A 163 -0.89 2.83 -12.52
C HIS A 163 0.08 2.09 -11.58
N GLN A 164 1.05 2.83 -11.05
CA GLN A 164 1.93 2.38 -9.96
C GLN A 164 1.73 3.34 -8.79
N ASP A 165 1.30 2.82 -7.63
CA ASP A 165 1.04 3.59 -6.41
C ASP A 165 2.25 4.50 -6.07
N LEU A 166 3.46 3.99 -6.30
CA LEU A 166 4.75 4.69 -6.12
C LEU A 166 4.87 6.04 -6.87
N HIS A 167 4.05 6.32 -7.89
CA HIS A 167 3.98 7.62 -8.54
C HIS A 167 3.54 8.74 -7.58
N PHE A 168 2.65 8.43 -6.65
CA PHE A 168 2.13 9.37 -5.66
C PHE A 168 3.04 9.49 -4.42
N PHE A 169 4.13 8.71 -4.38
CA PHE A 169 4.91 8.43 -3.17
C PHE A 169 6.30 9.08 -3.26
N PRO A 170 6.52 10.26 -2.68
CA PRO A 170 7.79 11.01 -2.77
C PRO A 170 8.89 10.48 -1.83
N PHE A 171 9.05 9.17 -1.67
CA PHE A 171 9.99 8.60 -0.68
C PHE A 171 10.47 7.17 -1.04
N ARG A 172 11.69 6.79 -0.59
CA ARG A 172 12.41 5.56 -1.00
C ARG A 172 13.12 4.85 0.18
N PRO A 173 13.40 3.52 0.13
CA PRO A 173 13.33 2.62 -1.03
C PRO A 173 12.01 1.86 -1.19
N SER A 174 11.60 1.65 -2.44
CA SER A 174 10.28 1.08 -2.77
C SER A 174 10.09 -0.41 -2.46
N ASN A 175 11.16 -1.15 -2.15
CA ASN A 175 11.05 -2.54 -1.69
C ASN A 175 10.78 -2.67 -0.18
N CYS A 176 10.77 -1.56 0.57
CA CYS A 176 10.31 -1.48 1.95
C CYS A 176 8.88 -0.93 2.06
N ILE A 177 8.19 -0.69 0.93
CA ILE A 177 6.81 -0.19 0.89
C ILE A 177 5.89 -1.34 0.46
N VAL A 178 4.75 -1.53 1.14
CA VAL A 178 3.76 -2.55 0.77
C VAL A 178 2.33 -2.04 0.96
N CYS A 179 1.48 -2.26 -0.04
CA CYS A 179 0.04 -2.00 0.06
C CYS A 179 -0.67 -3.23 0.67
N ALA A 180 -1.36 -3.03 1.79
CA ALA A 180 -2.19 -4.05 2.42
C ALA A 180 -3.67 -3.78 2.05
N TRP A 181 -4.17 -4.44 1.01
CA TRP A 181 -5.56 -4.32 0.55
C TRP A 181 -6.39 -5.55 0.96
N THR A 182 -7.57 -5.33 1.54
CA THR A 182 -8.49 -6.37 2.01
C THR A 182 -9.89 -6.13 1.45
N ALA A 183 -10.51 -7.18 0.92
CA ALA A 183 -11.89 -7.14 0.45
C ALA A 183 -12.87 -7.12 1.64
N MET A 184 -13.80 -6.16 1.66
CA MET A 184 -14.85 -6.04 2.69
C MET A 184 -16.17 -6.74 2.31
N GLU A 185 -16.17 -7.48 1.19
CA GLU A 185 -17.23 -8.36 0.70
C GLU A 185 -16.70 -9.31 -0.38
N HIS A 186 -17.56 -10.09 -1.02
CA HIS A 186 -17.16 -10.96 -2.13
C HIS A 186 -16.92 -10.14 -3.40
N ILE A 187 -15.65 -10.07 -3.84
CA ILE A 187 -15.22 -9.29 -5.00
C ILE A 187 -14.67 -10.23 -6.08
N ASP A 188 -15.16 -10.03 -7.30
CA ASP A 188 -14.95 -10.86 -8.49
C ASP A 188 -14.78 -10.00 -9.75
N ARG A 189 -14.79 -10.60 -10.95
CA ARG A 189 -14.63 -9.84 -12.21
C ARG A 189 -15.82 -8.93 -12.55
N ASN A 190 -17.02 -9.24 -12.06
CA ASN A 190 -18.25 -8.52 -12.39
C ASN A 190 -18.41 -7.28 -11.49
N SER A 191 -18.08 -7.41 -10.21
CA SER A 191 -17.93 -6.31 -9.25
C SER A 191 -16.65 -5.47 -9.48
N GLY A 192 -15.70 -6.00 -10.25
CA GLY A 192 -14.52 -5.26 -10.73
C GLY A 192 -13.33 -5.33 -9.78
N CYS A 193 -12.90 -6.55 -9.45
CA CYS A 193 -11.68 -6.87 -8.73
C CYS A 193 -10.42 -6.20 -9.31
N LEU A 194 -9.40 -6.03 -8.46
CA LEU A 194 -8.08 -5.54 -8.88
C LEU A 194 -7.50 -6.36 -10.05
N ALA A 195 -7.06 -5.67 -11.08
CA ALA A 195 -6.25 -6.22 -12.16
C ALA A 195 -4.77 -5.90 -11.91
N VAL A 196 -3.89 -6.88 -12.07
CA VAL A 196 -2.45 -6.74 -11.87
C VAL A 196 -1.66 -7.24 -13.08
N LEU A 197 -0.51 -6.62 -13.34
CA LEU A 197 0.45 -7.04 -14.36
C LEU A 197 1.66 -7.71 -13.66
N PRO A 198 1.73 -9.05 -13.59
CA PRO A 198 2.74 -9.73 -12.78
C PRO A 198 4.17 -9.39 -13.19
N GLY A 199 5.04 -9.20 -12.19
CA GLY A 199 6.46 -8.89 -12.38
C GLY A 199 6.79 -7.43 -12.68
N THR A 200 5.80 -6.57 -12.95
CA THR A 200 6.03 -5.14 -13.28
C THR A 200 6.65 -4.33 -12.14
N HIS A 201 6.55 -4.78 -10.89
CA HIS A 201 7.26 -4.22 -9.73
C HIS A 201 8.80 -4.18 -9.88
N LYS A 202 9.37 -4.93 -10.83
CA LYS A 202 10.80 -4.93 -11.18
C LYS A 202 11.21 -3.82 -12.16
N LEU A 203 10.23 -3.14 -12.75
CA LEU A 203 10.45 -2.08 -13.74
C LEU A 203 10.63 -0.74 -13.03
N PRO A 204 11.39 0.22 -13.61
CA PRO A 204 11.44 1.58 -13.08
C PRO A 204 10.05 2.24 -13.11
N LEU A 205 9.83 3.15 -12.17
CA LEU A 205 8.64 4.00 -12.11
C LEU A 205 8.40 4.69 -13.46
N LYS A 206 7.18 4.59 -13.97
CA LYS A 206 6.76 5.23 -15.23
C LYS A 206 6.32 6.68 -15.00
N PRO A 207 6.40 7.55 -16.03
CA PRO A 207 5.55 8.72 -16.07
C PRO A 207 4.09 8.26 -16.07
N HIS A 208 3.23 9.01 -15.38
CA HIS A 208 1.79 8.79 -15.37
C HIS A 208 1.12 10.09 -15.78
N GLU A 209 0.24 10.01 -16.78
CA GLU A 209 -0.70 11.07 -17.08
C GLU A 209 -2.03 10.65 -16.45
N TYR A 210 -2.46 11.42 -15.46
CA TYR A 210 -3.73 11.21 -14.76
C TYR A 210 -4.62 12.43 -15.03
N PRO A 211 -5.91 12.25 -15.33
CA PRO A 211 -6.88 13.32 -15.11
C PRO A 211 -6.86 13.74 -13.62
N GLN A 212 -7.36 14.94 -13.33
CA GLN A 212 -6.66 15.90 -12.47
C GLN A 212 -6.74 15.69 -10.92
N TRP A 213 -6.47 14.48 -10.40
CA TRP A 213 -6.66 14.09 -8.97
C TRP A 213 -5.38 13.56 -8.24
N GLU A 214 -5.51 13.06 -7.00
CA GLU A 214 -4.54 13.16 -5.85
C GLU A 214 -4.38 11.86 -4.98
N VAL A 215 -3.17 11.51 -4.44
CA VAL A 215 -2.89 10.37 -3.48
C VAL A 215 -1.49 10.50 -2.77
N GLY A 216 -1.14 9.61 -1.78
CA GLY A 216 0.25 9.29 -1.31
C GLY A 216 0.43 8.11 -0.27
N LEU A 217 1.58 7.95 0.45
CA LEU A 217 1.95 6.94 1.54
C LEU A 217 3.16 7.49 2.39
N ALA A 218 4.02 6.89 3.25
CA ALA A 218 4.50 5.58 3.80
C ALA A 218 5.66 4.82 3.07
N ASP A 219 6.86 4.55 3.63
CA ASP A 219 7.54 4.87 4.93
C ASP A 219 9.06 4.67 4.70
N CYS A 220 9.85 5.75 4.70
CA CYS A 220 11.07 5.83 3.87
C CYS A 220 11.92 7.11 4.18
N HIS A 221 12.93 7.42 3.35
CA HIS A 221 13.43 8.81 3.23
C HIS A 221 12.67 9.55 2.12
N TYR A 222 12.24 10.79 2.36
CA TYR A 222 11.72 11.68 1.32
C TYR A 222 12.80 11.94 0.25
N ILE A 223 12.36 12.00 -1.01
CA ILE A 223 13.19 12.42 -2.15
C ILE A 223 12.66 13.76 -2.65
N ASP A 224 13.57 14.66 -3.01
CA ASP A 224 13.23 15.83 -3.82
C ASP A 224 12.64 15.32 -5.15
N VAL A 225 11.40 15.72 -5.45
CA VAL A 225 10.68 15.32 -6.66
C VAL A 225 10.75 16.35 -7.79
N LYS A 226 11.44 17.48 -7.57
CA LYS A 226 11.70 18.48 -8.59
C LYS A 226 12.47 17.91 -9.77
N ASP A 227 12.12 18.34 -10.98
CA ASP A 227 12.69 17.84 -12.24
C ASP A 227 12.50 16.32 -12.46
N THR A 228 11.63 15.66 -11.67
CA THR A 228 11.24 14.25 -11.82
C THR A 228 9.81 14.08 -12.36
N SER A 229 9.41 12.85 -12.70
CA SER A 229 8.02 12.52 -13.07
C SER A 229 7.00 12.67 -11.93
N GLN A 230 7.42 13.02 -10.70
CA GLN A 230 6.55 13.21 -9.54
C GLN A 230 6.32 14.70 -9.17
N GLU A 231 7.00 15.65 -9.82
CA GLU A 231 6.88 17.10 -9.54
C GLU A 231 5.43 17.63 -9.65
N GLN A 232 4.62 17.05 -10.53
CA GLN A 232 3.20 17.43 -10.67
C GLN A 232 2.34 16.99 -9.47
N GLY A 233 2.74 15.93 -8.75
CA GLY A 233 2.07 15.48 -7.54
C GLY A 233 2.29 16.45 -6.37
N GLU A 234 3.51 16.96 -6.23
CA GLU A 234 3.89 17.95 -5.21
C GLU A 234 3.06 19.24 -5.31
N LYS A 235 3.02 19.83 -6.50
CA LYS A 235 2.30 21.08 -6.77
C LYS A 235 0.78 20.94 -6.55
N LYS A 236 0.23 19.74 -6.72
CA LYS A 236 -1.16 19.43 -6.33
C LYS A 236 -1.29 19.35 -4.81
N ALA A 237 -0.49 18.51 -4.16
CA ALA A 237 -0.59 18.20 -2.74
C ALA A 237 -0.54 19.45 -1.83
N VAL A 238 0.45 20.33 -2.05
CA VAL A 238 0.56 21.61 -1.31
C VAL A 238 -0.68 22.48 -1.55
N GLY A 239 -1.17 22.54 -2.80
CA GLY A 239 -2.40 23.25 -3.17
C GLY A 239 -3.72 22.64 -2.69
N ILE A 240 -3.69 21.50 -1.99
CA ILE A 240 -4.82 20.98 -1.18
C ILE A 240 -4.71 21.54 0.24
N GLU A 241 -3.53 21.45 0.85
CA GLU A 241 -3.35 21.80 2.25
C GLU A 241 -3.45 23.32 2.49
N ASP A 242 -3.01 24.15 1.55
CA ASP A 242 -3.31 25.59 1.55
C ASP A 242 -4.82 25.91 1.45
N LYS A 243 -5.67 24.99 0.97
CA LYS A 243 -7.14 25.15 0.99
C LYS A 243 -7.79 24.62 2.28
N LEU A 244 -7.20 23.59 2.89
CA LEU A 244 -7.72 22.96 4.12
C LEU A 244 -7.29 23.72 5.39
N TYR A 245 -6.07 24.25 5.40
CA TYR A 245 -5.45 24.89 6.57
C TYR A 245 -5.13 26.38 6.36
N GLY A 246 -5.20 26.86 5.11
CA GLY A 246 -5.01 28.27 4.74
C GLY A 246 -3.71 28.53 3.98
N SER A 247 -3.78 29.37 2.96
CA SER A 247 -2.62 29.80 2.17
C SER A 247 -1.61 30.54 3.03
N ASP A 248 -0.31 30.34 2.76
CA ASP A 248 0.83 30.76 3.60
C ASP A 248 1.09 29.82 4.80
N SER A 249 0.70 28.55 4.65
CA SER A 249 1.00 27.46 5.60
C SER A 249 2.51 27.19 5.76
N GLY A 250 3.29 27.42 4.71
CA GLY A 250 4.75 27.19 4.68
C GLY A 250 5.17 25.72 4.63
N LEU A 251 4.23 24.77 4.53
CA LEU A 251 4.50 23.33 4.59
C LEU A 251 5.04 22.79 3.25
N ASP A 252 6.10 21.99 3.31
CA ASP A 252 6.59 21.23 2.16
C ASP A 252 5.87 19.86 2.03
N LEU A 253 6.07 19.17 0.90
CA LEU A 253 5.48 17.85 0.68
C LEU A 253 5.94 16.79 1.69
N LYS A 254 7.11 16.95 2.29
CA LYS A 254 7.62 16.06 3.34
C LYS A 254 6.87 16.29 4.65
N ASP A 255 6.56 17.53 5.01
CA ASP A 255 5.82 17.89 6.21
C ASP A 255 4.36 17.38 6.14
N ILE A 256 3.74 17.46 4.96
CA ILE A 256 2.46 16.80 4.63
C ILE A 256 2.50 15.31 5.02
N TRP A 257 3.51 14.57 4.53
CA TRP A 257 3.62 13.13 4.84
C TRP A 257 3.98 12.86 6.29
N MET A 258 4.82 13.71 6.91
CA MET A 258 5.12 13.62 8.34
C MET A 258 3.89 13.79 9.23
N PHE A 259 2.92 14.62 8.82
CA PHE A 259 1.67 14.88 9.55
C PHE A 259 0.62 13.78 9.35
N ARG A 260 0.53 13.16 8.16
CA ARG A 260 -0.37 12.02 7.88
C ARG A 260 0.14 10.71 8.48
N ALA A 261 1.44 10.57 8.65
CA ALA A 261 2.12 9.40 9.22
C ALA A 261 1.69 9.01 10.64
N ARG A 262 1.39 7.72 10.86
CA ARG A 262 1.15 7.14 12.20
C ARG A 262 2.03 5.91 12.41
N LEU A 263 2.75 5.86 13.53
CA LEU A 263 3.51 4.68 13.96
C LEU A 263 2.54 3.58 14.42
N VAL A 264 2.60 2.40 13.81
CA VAL A 264 1.74 1.25 14.15
C VAL A 264 2.50 0.05 14.71
N LYS A 265 3.82 -0.04 14.50
CA LYS A 265 4.69 -1.02 15.17
C LYS A 265 6.13 -0.50 15.29
N GLY A 266 6.82 -0.89 16.36
CA GLY A 266 8.24 -0.60 16.57
C GLY A 266 8.50 0.86 16.96
N GLU A 267 9.54 1.45 16.38
CA GLU A 267 10.01 2.82 16.65
C GLU A 267 9.98 3.67 15.37
N ARG A 268 9.59 4.96 15.47
CA ARG A 268 9.70 5.90 14.35
C ARG A 268 11.16 6.37 14.21
N ILE A 269 11.92 5.68 13.36
CA ILE A 269 13.32 6.03 13.05
C ILE A 269 13.40 7.12 11.97
N THR A 270 12.51 7.07 10.97
CA THR A 270 12.47 7.98 9.81
C THR A 270 11.05 8.52 9.54
N LEU A 271 10.79 9.01 8.31
CA LEU A 271 9.67 9.88 7.96
C LEU A 271 8.37 9.11 7.76
#